data_AF-A0A7R8WP34-F1
#
_entry.id   AF-A0A7R8WP34-F1
#
_cell.length_a   1.000
_cell.length_b   1.000
_cell.length_c   1.000
_cell.angle_alpha   90.00
_cell.angle_beta   90.00
_cell.angle_gamma   90.00
#
_symmetry.space_group_name_H-M   'P 1'
#
loop_
_entity.id
_entity.type
_entity.pdbx_description
1 polymer ?
#
loop_
_entity_poly.entity_id
_entity_poly.type
_entity_poly.pdbx_seq_one_letter_code
_entity_poly.pdbx_strand_id
1 'polypeptide(L)'
;PASSPSPTEAATVREVNYYLSREYAYGTWDSCRNVQFGSVGGSVMLLLCGGNQECSFEEFFGYMGNRSLHNSPFNIIFKYTPEVEPPQNFTSMEAQPNSCADVVNGHSCACADCPVACPPLPTFPPAPGPWKIGGMYGSYVVMIIVYALFCVGFLTALCCFSERTYN
;
A
#
# COMPACT_ATOMS: atom_id res chain seq x y z
N PRO A 1 5.34 -46.22 -32.20
CA PRO A 1 6.70 -46.08 -32.79
C PRO A 1 7.44 -44.91 -32.14
N ALA A 2 8.20 -45.20 -31.09
CA ALA A 2 9.07 -44.23 -30.43
C ALA A 2 10.36 -44.13 -31.24
N SER A 3 10.56 -43.00 -31.92
CA SER A 3 11.84 -42.67 -32.54
C SER A 3 12.82 -42.23 -31.45
N SER A 4 13.87 -43.00 -31.24
CA SER A 4 15.03 -42.66 -30.42
C SER A 4 15.74 -41.41 -30.96
N PRO A 5 16.12 -40.42 -30.13
CA PRO A 5 16.82 -39.22 -30.61
C PRO A 5 18.30 -39.50 -30.90
N SER A 6 18.79 -38.86 -31.97
CA SER A 6 20.18 -38.92 -32.45
C SER A 6 21.16 -38.17 -31.52
N PRO A 7 22.49 -38.43 -31.56
CA PRO A 7 23.44 -38.00 -30.52
C PRO A 7 23.83 -36.49 -30.53
N THR A 8 23.13 -35.65 -31.27
CA THR A 8 23.52 -34.22 -31.47
C THR A 8 22.32 -33.27 -31.43
N GLU A 9 21.33 -33.58 -30.60
CA GLU A 9 20.26 -32.65 -30.25
C GLU A 9 20.26 -32.52 -28.71
N ALA A 10 20.73 -31.38 -28.20
CA ALA A 10 20.69 -31.13 -26.77
C ALA A 10 19.23 -31.20 -26.31
N ALA A 11 18.92 -32.12 -25.39
CA ALA A 11 17.58 -32.28 -24.86
C ALA A 11 17.09 -30.95 -24.29
N THR A 12 16.07 -30.37 -24.92
CA THR A 12 15.56 -29.04 -24.58
C THR A 12 14.33 -29.17 -23.67
N VAL A 13 14.40 -28.56 -22.49
CA VAL A 13 13.28 -28.54 -21.53
C VAL A 13 12.26 -27.49 -21.97
N ARG A 14 11.01 -27.92 -22.19
CA ARG A 14 9.90 -27.04 -22.62
C ARG A 14 8.99 -26.60 -21.48
N GLU A 15 8.81 -27.48 -20.49
CA GLU A 15 7.91 -27.27 -19.37
C GLU A 15 8.39 -28.08 -18.17
N VAL A 16 8.20 -27.53 -16.97
CA VAL A 16 8.49 -28.20 -15.70
C VAL A 16 7.35 -28.00 -14.71
N ASN A 17 7.14 -28.99 -13.84
CA ASN A 17 6.34 -28.81 -12.63
C ASN A 17 7.28 -28.44 -11.48
N TYR A 18 6.96 -27.40 -10.74
CA TYR A 18 7.73 -26.97 -9.58
C TYR A 18 6.86 -26.97 -8.33
N TYR A 19 7.25 -27.75 -7.33
CA TYR A 19 6.48 -27.98 -6.11
C TYR A 19 6.98 -27.06 -5.00
N LEU A 20 6.07 -26.29 -4.42
CA LEU A 20 6.31 -25.33 -3.34
C LEU A 20 5.39 -25.65 -2.17
N SER A 21 5.81 -25.39 -0.94
CA SER A 21 4.84 -25.22 0.15
C SER A 21 4.03 -23.95 -0.07
N ARG A 22 2.74 -24.02 0.27
CA ARG A 22 1.86 -22.85 0.24
C ARG A 22 2.41 -21.75 1.13
N GLU A 23 2.97 -22.09 2.30
CA GLU A 23 3.54 -21.15 3.25
C GLU A 23 4.72 -20.39 2.64
N TYR A 24 5.64 -21.09 1.97
CA TYR A 24 6.76 -20.44 1.31
C TYR A 24 6.32 -19.56 0.13
N ALA A 25 5.41 -20.07 -0.72
CA ALA A 25 4.90 -19.32 -1.86
C ALA A 25 4.17 -18.05 -1.40
N TYR A 26 3.26 -18.18 -0.44
CA TYR A 26 2.52 -17.07 0.13
C TYR A 26 3.46 -16.06 0.80
N GLY A 27 4.38 -16.49 1.66
CA GLY A 27 5.30 -15.58 2.35
C GLY A 27 6.24 -14.87 1.38
N THR A 28 6.68 -15.52 0.30
CA THR A 28 7.47 -14.87 -0.76
C THR A 28 6.69 -13.75 -1.44
N TRP A 29 5.43 -14.01 -1.79
CA TRP A 29 4.54 -13.01 -2.39
C TRP A 29 4.20 -11.88 -1.40
N ASP A 30 3.86 -12.21 -0.15
CA ASP A 30 3.43 -11.23 0.86
C ASP A 30 4.55 -10.25 1.23
N SER A 31 5.80 -10.70 1.24
CA SER A 31 6.96 -9.83 1.45
C SER A 31 7.20 -8.84 0.29
N CYS A 32 6.62 -9.06 -0.89
CA CYS A 32 6.85 -8.24 -2.07
C CYS A 32 5.61 -7.49 -2.57
N ARG A 33 4.40 -7.86 -2.11
CA ARG A 33 3.12 -7.36 -2.66
C ARG A 33 2.93 -5.83 -2.55
N ASN A 34 3.59 -5.20 -1.58
CA ASN A 34 3.46 -3.77 -1.30
C ASN A 34 4.62 -2.93 -1.85
N VAL A 35 5.59 -3.56 -2.51
CA VAL A 35 6.74 -2.85 -3.11
C VAL A 35 6.23 -1.89 -4.17
N GLN A 36 6.61 -0.62 -4.06
CA GLN A 36 6.13 0.43 -4.95
C GLN A 36 7.04 0.53 -6.17
N PHE A 37 6.43 0.69 -7.34
CA PHE A 37 7.15 0.94 -8.58
C PHE A 37 6.70 2.29 -9.15
N GLY A 38 7.56 3.30 -9.00
CA GLY A 38 7.22 4.68 -9.31
C GLY A 38 6.74 4.92 -10.74
N SER A 39 7.21 4.13 -11.71
CA SER A 39 6.80 4.26 -13.12
C SER A 39 5.34 3.91 -13.39
N VAL A 40 4.73 3.05 -12.56
CA VAL A 40 3.30 2.69 -12.68
C VAL A 40 2.43 3.40 -11.64
N GLY A 41 3.03 4.19 -10.75
CA GLY A 41 2.31 4.95 -9.71
C GLY A 41 1.65 4.08 -8.64
N GLY A 42 2.14 2.86 -8.42
CA GLY A 42 1.57 1.93 -7.45
C GLY A 42 2.44 0.70 -7.24
N SER A 43 1.83 -0.37 -6.71
CA SER A 43 2.54 -1.63 -6.45
C SER A 43 3.11 -2.24 -7.73
N VAL A 44 4.32 -2.80 -7.61
CA VAL A 44 4.98 -3.58 -8.67
C VAL A 44 4.15 -4.78 -9.13
N MET A 45 3.21 -5.25 -8.30
CA MET A 45 2.29 -6.34 -8.65
C MET A 45 1.44 -6.03 -9.88
N LEU A 46 1.17 -4.75 -10.18
CA LEU A 46 0.49 -4.38 -11.42
C LEU A 46 1.25 -4.86 -12.66
N LEU A 47 2.58 -4.83 -12.62
CA LEU A 47 3.43 -5.31 -13.70
C LEU A 47 3.61 -6.84 -13.63
N LEU A 48 3.84 -7.37 -12.43
CA LEU A 48 4.19 -8.78 -12.21
C LEU A 48 2.99 -9.73 -12.14
N CYS A 49 1.77 -9.21 -12.26
CA CYS A 49 0.54 -9.99 -12.27
C CYS A 49 -0.39 -9.62 -13.44
N GLY A 50 0.18 -9.14 -14.55
CA GLY A 50 -0.61 -8.90 -15.77
C GLY A 50 -1.67 -7.80 -15.65
N GLY A 51 -1.43 -6.79 -14.80
CA GLY A 51 -2.33 -5.65 -14.63
C GLY A 51 -3.37 -5.78 -13.53
N ASN A 52 -3.36 -6.87 -12.75
CA ASN A 52 -4.25 -7.01 -11.60
C ASN A 52 -3.68 -6.31 -10.36
N GLN A 53 -4.45 -5.39 -9.76
CA GLN A 53 -4.08 -4.75 -8.49
C GLN A 53 -4.29 -5.68 -7.28
N GLU A 54 -5.31 -6.55 -7.34
CA GLU A 54 -5.60 -7.55 -6.30
C GLU A 54 -5.07 -8.92 -6.73
N CYS A 55 -3.76 -8.97 -6.96
CA CYS A 55 -3.08 -10.19 -7.39
C CYS A 55 -2.90 -11.18 -6.25
N SER A 56 -3.38 -12.42 -6.39
CA SER A 56 -3.08 -13.50 -5.43
C SER A 56 -1.67 -14.07 -5.65
N PHE A 57 -1.14 -14.82 -4.68
CA PHE A 57 0.18 -15.44 -4.85
C PHE A 57 0.17 -16.44 -6.03
N GLU A 58 -0.94 -17.16 -6.25
CA GLU A 58 -1.08 -18.09 -7.37
C GLU A 58 -1.06 -17.38 -8.72
N GLU A 59 -1.72 -16.23 -8.84
CA GLU A 59 -1.71 -15.40 -10.04
C GLU A 59 -0.31 -14.85 -10.33
N PHE A 60 0.38 -14.38 -9.29
CA PHE A 60 1.76 -13.90 -9.39
C PHE A 60 2.70 -14.98 -9.94
N PHE A 61 2.75 -16.15 -9.30
CA PHE A 61 3.60 -17.25 -9.75
C PHE A 61 3.17 -17.77 -11.13
N GLY A 62 1.87 -17.89 -11.37
CA GLY A 62 1.33 -18.30 -12.67
C GLY A 62 1.74 -17.34 -13.81
N TYR A 63 1.71 -16.03 -13.55
CA TYR A 63 2.14 -15.01 -14.51
C TYR A 63 3.65 -15.08 -14.79
N MET A 64 4.46 -15.21 -13.72
CA MET A 64 5.91 -15.32 -13.81
C MET A 64 6.37 -16.59 -14.56
N GLY A 65 5.68 -17.71 -14.36
CA GLY A 65 6.00 -18.99 -15.00
C GLY A 65 5.53 -19.11 -16.46
N ASN A 66 4.82 -18.12 -16.99
CA ASN A 66 4.19 -18.21 -18.30
C ASN A 66 5.14 -17.77 -19.43
N ARG A 67 5.54 -18.74 -20.26
CA ARG A 67 6.39 -18.47 -21.43
C ARG A 67 5.68 -17.65 -22.51
N SER A 68 4.38 -17.84 -22.69
CA SER A 68 3.61 -17.14 -23.74
C SER A 68 3.61 -15.63 -23.54
N LEU A 69 3.77 -15.20 -22.28
CA LEU A 69 3.88 -13.79 -21.89
C LEU A 69 5.32 -13.29 -21.89
N HIS A 70 6.29 -14.12 -22.29
CA HIS A 70 7.74 -13.84 -22.29
C HIS A 70 8.33 -13.54 -20.90
N ASN A 71 7.63 -13.90 -19.83
CA ASN A 71 8.11 -13.74 -18.44
C ASN A 71 9.11 -14.83 -18.05
N SER A 72 9.00 -16.00 -18.68
CA SER A 72 9.91 -17.13 -18.50
C SER A 72 10.35 -17.70 -19.85
N PRO A 73 11.59 -18.21 -20.00
CA PRO A 73 12.06 -18.83 -21.24
C PRO A 73 11.34 -20.16 -21.58
N PHE A 74 10.79 -20.84 -20.57
CA PHE A 74 10.02 -22.09 -20.67
C PHE A 74 8.87 -22.08 -19.67
N ASN A 75 7.88 -22.96 -19.82
CA ASN A 75 6.74 -22.97 -18.91
C ASN A 75 7.11 -23.55 -17.53
N ILE A 76 6.74 -22.84 -16.48
CA ILE A 76 6.88 -23.32 -15.09
C ILE A 76 5.47 -23.44 -14.51
N ILE A 77 5.06 -24.68 -14.23
CA ILE A 77 3.79 -24.98 -13.58
C ILE A 77 4.04 -25.12 -12.09
N PHE A 78 3.69 -24.07 -11.34
CA PHE A 78 3.78 -24.08 -9.89
C PHE A 78 2.66 -24.95 -9.28
N LYS A 79 3.05 -25.85 -8.38
CA LYS A 79 2.18 -26.75 -7.61
C LYS A 79 2.39 -26.48 -6.13
N TYR A 80 1.30 -26.35 -5.38
CA TYR A 80 1.36 -25.99 -3.97
C TYR A 80 1.00 -27.19 -3.10
N THR A 81 1.84 -27.47 -2.12
CA THR A 81 1.59 -28.46 -1.06
C THR A 81 0.94 -27.76 0.13
N PRO A 82 0.00 -28.42 0.85
CA PRO A 82 -0.38 -29.83 0.71
C PRO A 82 -1.45 -30.14 -0.35
N GLU A 83 -1.93 -29.15 -1.12
CA GLU A 83 -3.04 -29.38 -2.07
C GLU A 83 -2.71 -30.36 -3.20
N VAL A 84 -1.46 -30.34 -3.67
CA VAL A 84 -0.95 -31.24 -4.69
C VAL A 84 0.30 -31.93 -4.16
N GLU A 85 0.18 -33.22 -3.85
CA GLU A 85 1.32 -34.01 -3.39
C GLU A 85 2.36 -34.18 -4.52
N PRO A 86 3.65 -34.02 -4.20
CA PRO A 86 4.72 -34.28 -5.15
C PRO A 86 4.80 -35.79 -5.47
N PRO A 87 5.21 -36.16 -6.70
CA PRO A 87 5.45 -37.56 -7.05
C PRO A 87 6.51 -38.21 -6.16
N GLN A 88 6.53 -39.54 -6.12
CA GLN A 88 7.55 -40.29 -5.36
C GLN A 88 8.97 -39.85 -5.77
N ASN A 89 9.81 -39.55 -4.77
CA ASN A 89 11.18 -39.00 -4.90
C ASN A 89 11.29 -37.50 -5.19
N PHE A 90 10.19 -36.74 -5.17
CA PHE A 90 10.22 -35.29 -5.22
C PHE A 90 9.90 -34.70 -3.85
N THR A 91 10.56 -33.59 -3.52
CA THR A 91 10.30 -32.80 -2.31
C THR A 91 9.86 -31.40 -2.70
N SER A 92 8.84 -30.89 -2.01
CA SER A 92 8.45 -29.48 -2.08
C SER A 92 9.57 -28.57 -1.59
N MET A 93 9.61 -27.35 -2.13
CA MET A 93 10.42 -26.28 -1.57
C MET A 93 9.71 -25.68 -0.35
N GLU A 94 10.34 -25.80 0.82
CA GLU A 94 9.77 -25.47 2.14
C GLU A 94 10.69 -24.56 2.96
N ALA A 95 11.47 -23.71 2.29
CA ALA A 95 12.27 -22.72 2.98
C ALA A 95 11.38 -21.76 3.78
N GLN A 96 11.93 -21.18 4.84
CA GLN A 96 11.23 -20.13 5.58
C GLN A 96 11.31 -18.82 4.77
N PRO A 97 10.17 -18.21 4.40
CA PRO A 97 10.17 -16.91 3.75
C PRO A 97 10.56 -15.83 4.77
N ASN A 98 11.41 -14.89 4.37
CA ASN A 98 11.69 -13.71 5.18
C ASN A 98 10.54 -12.71 5.03
N SER A 99 10.13 -12.07 6.13
CA SER A 99 9.23 -10.93 6.10
C SER A 99 9.92 -9.71 5.49
N CYS A 100 9.15 -8.79 4.92
CA CYS A 100 9.68 -7.51 4.43
C CYS A 100 10.23 -6.61 5.56
N ALA A 101 9.82 -6.85 6.81
CA ALA A 101 10.34 -6.15 7.98
C ALA A 101 11.64 -6.74 8.52
N ASP A 102 12.04 -7.93 8.07
CA ASP A 102 13.24 -8.60 8.56
C ASP A 102 14.50 -7.92 8.03
N VAL A 103 15.55 -7.88 8.85
CA VAL A 103 16.86 -7.35 8.46
C VAL A 103 17.69 -8.48 7.87
N VAL A 104 17.89 -8.44 6.55
CA VAL A 104 18.70 -9.42 5.82
C VAL A 104 19.99 -8.76 5.36
N ASN A 105 21.14 -9.31 5.77
CA ASN A 105 22.47 -8.75 5.45
C ASN A 105 22.65 -7.27 5.84
N GLY A 106 21.99 -6.83 6.92
CA GLY A 106 22.05 -5.44 7.39
C GLY A 106 21.15 -4.46 6.63
N HIS A 107 20.30 -4.95 5.73
CA HIS A 107 19.35 -4.15 4.96
C HIS A 107 17.92 -4.59 5.26
N SER A 108 17.00 -3.62 5.33
CA SER A 108 15.55 -3.83 5.47
C SER A 108 14.80 -3.04 4.41
N CYS A 109 13.57 -3.44 4.10
CA CYS A 109 12.72 -2.69 3.19
C CYS A 109 12.37 -1.30 3.75
N ALA A 110 12.13 -0.34 2.87
CA ALA A 110 11.60 0.96 3.25
C ALA A 110 10.12 0.83 3.66
N CYS A 111 9.66 1.69 4.56
CA CYS A 111 8.26 1.73 5.00
C CYS A 111 7.26 1.94 3.84
N ALA A 112 7.66 2.65 2.78
CA ALA A 112 6.84 2.82 1.58
C ALA A 112 6.60 1.50 0.83
N ASP A 113 7.56 0.58 0.87
CA ASP A 113 7.52 -0.73 0.20
C ASP A 113 7.02 -1.84 1.11
N CYS A 114 7.09 -1.64 2.43
CA CYS A 114 6.69 -2.58 3.46
C CYS A 114 6.01 -1.84 4.63
N PRO A 115 4.66 -1.78 4.66
CA PRO A 115 3.93 -1.12 5.75
C PRO A 115 4.22 -1.72 7.14
N VAL A 116 4.60 -2.99 7.18
CA VAL A 116 4.94 -3.72 8.43
C VAL A 116 6.28 -3.26 9.00
N ALA A 117 7.18 -2.73 8.16
CA ALA A 117 8.47 -2.16 8.60
C ALA A 117 8.33 -0.73 9.15
N CYS A 118 7.15 -0.11 9.08
CA CYS A 118 6.96 1.27 9.49
C CYS A 118 7.07 1.42 11.02
N PRO A 119 7.78 2.45 11.51
CA PRO A 119 7.77 2.79 12.93
C PRO A 119 6.36 3.25 13.35
N PRO A 120 6.01 3.12 14.64
CA PRO A 120 4.76 3.65 15.16
C PRO A 120 4.67 5.16 14.90
N LEU A 121 3.46 5.62 14.57
CA LEU A 121 3.21 7.04 14.34
C LEU A 121 3.55 7.85 15.60
N PRO A 122 4.29 8.97 15.47
CA PRO A 122 4.52 9.85 16.60
C PRO A 122 3.19 10.42 17.09
N THR A 123 3.00 10.47 18.40
CA THR A 123 1.84 11.13 19.00
C THR A 123 2.06 12.64 18.93
N PHE A 124 1.31 13.33 18.06
CA PHE A 124 1.29 14.78 18.06
C PHE A 124 0.40 15.30 19.19
N PRO A 125 0.77 16.41 19.86
CA PRO A 125 -0.16 17.09 20.73
C PRO A 125 -1.40 17.47 19.91
N PRO A 126 -2.60 17.45 20.52
CA PRO A 126 -3.80 17.90 19.84
C PRO A 126 -3.57 19.32 19.33
N ALA A 127 -4.03 19.60 18.10
CA ALA A 127 -3.99 20.95 17.56
C ALA A 127 -4.58 21.93 18.60
N PRO A 128 -4.00 23.13 18.75
CA PRO A 128 -4.54 24.12 19.67
C PRO A 128 -6.03 24.32 19.35
N GLY A 129 -6.87 24.16 20.37
CA GLY A 129 -8.30 24.34 20.22
C GLY A 129 -8.64 25.74 19.71
N PRO A 130 -9.85 25.95 19.16
CA PRO A 130 -10.26 27.28 18.73
C PRO A 130 -10.16 28.27 19.89
N TRP A 131 -9.72 29.49 19.60
CA TRP A 131 -9.62 30.54 20.61
C TRP A 131 -11.00 30.83 21.20
N LYS A 132 -11.14 30.54 22.50
CA LYS A 132 -12.37 30.73 23.27
C LYS A 132 -12.13 31.67 24.44
N ILE A 133 -13.09 32.57 24.67
CA ILE A 133 -13.17 33.40 25.88
C ILE A 133 -14.46 32.98 26.60
N GLY A 134 -14.36 32.50 27.84
CA GLY A 134 -15.53 32.09 28.62
C GLY A 134 -16.38 30.97 28.01
N GLY A 135 -15.79 30.13 27.15
CA GLY A 135 -16.49 29.04 26.45
C GLY A 135 -17.10 29.42 25.09
N MET A 136 -17.17 30.71 24.75
CA MET A 136 -17.59 31.19 23.42
C MET A 136 -16.39 31.40 22.51
N TYR A 137 -16.56 31.25 21.19
CA TYR A 137 -15.51 31.61 20.23
C TYR A 137 -15.17 33.10 20.40
N GLY A 138 -13.88 33.42 20.53
CA GLY A 138 -13.45 34.79 20.76
C GLY A 138 -13.83 35.74 19.61
N SER A 139 -14.03 35.21 18.39
CA SER A 139 -14.61 35.95 17.26
C SER A 139 -15.99 36.53 17.56
N TYR A 140 -16.87 35.77 18.23
CA TYR A 140 -18.19 36.26 18.64
C TYR A 140 -18.07 37.35 19.70
N VAL A 141 -17.17 37.18 20.68
CA VAL A 141 -16.94 38.17 21.73
C VAL A 141 -16.49 39.50 21.13
N VAL A 142 -15.53 39.47 20.21
CA VAL A 142 -15.07 40.67 19.50
C VAL A 142 -16.19 41.32 18.69
N MET A 143 -17.00 40.55 17.96
CA MET A 143 -18.11 41.09 17.16
C MET A 143 -19.20 41.74 18.02
N ILE A 144 -19.51 41.17 19.19
CA ILE A 144 -20.47 41.76 20.13
C ILE A 144 -19.95 43.11 20.65
N ILE A 145 -18.67 43.21 21.00
CA ILE A 145 -18.06 44.47 21.48
C ILE A 145 -18.11 45.54 20.37
N VAL A 146 -17.71 45.19 19.15
CA VAL A 146 -17.74 46.12 18.01
C VAL A 146 -19.16 46.59 17.72
N TYR A 147 -20.14 45.69 17.73
CA TYR A 147 -21.55 46.01 17.52
C TYR A 147 -22.10 46.92 18.62
N ALA A 148 -21.79 46.65 19.89
CA ALA A 148 -22.23 47.48 21.01
C ALA A 148 -21.69 48.91 20.93
N LEU A 149 -20.40 49.08 20.62
CA LEU A 149 -19.78 50.40 20.43
C LEU A 149 -20.41 51.15 19.26
N PHE A 150 -20.70 50.46 18.15
CA PHE A 150 -21.39 51.04 17.01
C PHE A 150 -22.80 51.50 17.36
N CYS A 151 -23.58 50.69 18.07
CA CYS A 151 -24.92 51.06 18.52
C CYS A 151 -24.91 52.27 19.47
N VAL A 152 -23.99 52.31 20.43
CA VAL A 152 -23.85 53.47 21.33
C VAL A 152 -23.45 54.72 20.55
N GLY A 153 -22.49 54.62 19.62
CA GLY A 153 -22.10 55.74 18.76
C GLY A 153 -23.24 56.24 17.87
N PHE A 154 -24.02 55.32 17.31
CA PHE A 154 -25.17 55.67 16.48
C PHE A 154 -26.30 56.32 17.29
N LEU A 155 -26.64 55.76 18.46
CA LEU A 155 -27.68 56.31 19.34
C LEU A 155 -27.28 57.68 19.89
N THR A 156 -26.03 57.87 20.31
CA THR A 156 -25.54 59.18 20.76
C THR A 156 -25.59 60.22 19.64
N ALA A 157 -25.18 59.86 18.42
CA ALA A 157 -25.33 60.72 17.26
C ALA A 157 -26.81 61.09 17.02
N LEU A 158 -27.72 60.11 17.01
CA LEU A 158 -29.16 60.36 16.83
C LEU A 158 -29.74 61.26 17.93
N CYS A 159 -29.38 61.04 19.20
CA CYS A 159 -29.78 61.91 20.31
C CYS A 159 -29.28 63.35 20.07
N CYS A 160 -27.99 63.53 19.74
CA CYS A 160 -27.44 64.84 19.43
C CYS A 160 -28.13 65.51 18.22
N PHE A 161 -28.50 64.76 17.18
CA PHE A 161 -29.23 65.30 16.04
C PHE A 161 -30.68 65.67 16.40
N SER A 162 -31.35 64.88 17.24
CA SER A 162 -32.74 65.13 17.66
C SER A 162 -32.90 66.39 18.51
N GLU A 163 -31.97 66.65 19.44
CA GLU A 163 -31.97 67.89 20.24
C GLU A 163 -31.72 69.13 19.37
N ARG A 164 -30.93 68.99 18.29
CA ARG A 164 -30.64 70.09 17.35
C ARG A 164 -31.82 70.45 16.45
N THR A 165 -32.77 69.55 16.25
CA THR A 165 -34.01 69.82 15.49
C THR A 165 -35.17 70.32 16.36
N TYR A 166 -35.07 70.21 17.69
CA TYR A 166 -36.11 70.69 18.62
C TYR A 166 -35.87 72.13 19.12
N ASN A 167 -34.61 72.59 19.17
CA ASN A 167 -34.26 74.01 19.36
C ASN A 167 -34.26 74.77 18.03
#